data_AF-A0A2G2ZN45-F1
#
_entry.id   AF-A0A2G2ZN45-F1
#
_cell.length_a   1.000
_cell.length_b   1.000
_cell.length_c   1.000
_cell.angle_alpha   90.00
_cell.angle_beta   90.00
_cell.angle_gamma   90.00
#
_symmetry.space_group_name_H-M   'P 1'
#
loop_
_entity.id
_entity.type
_entity.pdbx_description
1 polymer ?
#
loop_
_entity_poly.entity_id
_entity_poly.type
_entity_poly.pdbx_seq_one_letter_code
_entity_poly.pdbx_strand_id
1 'polypeptide(L)'
;MMILIIALVVGGIVGIIAVAILHWRYNKKRKQRVADNQGSTVMDAVIPRVTYQRLQKATNGFSLENSIGWGNFSSVYKGILDESVDGIKQIAVKVLKLQMKGASKSFVVYI
;
A
#
# COMPACT_ATOMS: atom_id res chain seq x y z
N MET A 1 34.12 27.82 -38.17
CA MET A 1 33.90 28.01 -36.73
C MET A 1 32.42 27.98 -36.34
N MET A 2 31.54 28.78 -36.97
CA MET A 2 30.09 28.78 -36.70
C MET A 2 29.40 27.41 -36.84
N ILE A 3 29.70 26.63 -37.89
CA ILE A 3 29.10 25.30 -38.12
C ILE A 3 29.43 24.32 -36.97
N LEU A 4 30.64 24.43 -36.40
CA LEU A 4 31.11 23.58 -35.30
C LEU A 4 30.37 23.91 -33.99
N ILE A 5 30.09 25.19 -33.75
CA ILE A 5 29.31 25.66 -32.60
C ILE A 5 27.86 25.17 -32.70
N ILE A 6 27.25 25.28 -33.88
CA ILE A 6 25.88 24.81 -34.11
C ILE A 6 25.78 23.29 -33.89
N ALA A 7 26.74 22.51 -34.39
CA ALA A 7 26.76 21.06 -34.19
C ALA A 7 26.85 20.68 -32.70
N LEU A 8 27.66 21.40 -31.91
CA LEU A 8 27.78 21.15 -30.46
C LEU A 8 26.49 21.49 -29.70
N VAL A 9 25.85 22.62 -30.04
CA VAL A 9 24.60 23.04 -29.40
C VAL A 9 23.48 22.04 -29.71
N VAL A 10 23.35 21.62 -30.97
CA VAL A 10 22.35 20.63 -31.39
C VAL A 10 22.60 19.28 -30.73
N GLY A 11 23.85 18.81 -30.70
CA GLY A 11 24.21 17.56 -30.03
C GLY A 11 23.90 17.57 -28.53
N GLY A 12 24.17 18.69 -27.85
CA GLY A 12 23.86 18.86 -26.44
C GLY A 12 22.36 18.79 -26.14
N ILE A 13 21.54 19.46 -26.94
CA ILE A 13 20.07 19.45 -26.78
C ILE A 13 19.52 18.02 -26.97
N VAL A 14 19.99 17.32 -28.01
CA VAL A 14 19.58 15.92 -28.27
C VAL A 14 20.00 14.99 -27.13
N GLY A 15 21.20 15.17 -26.58
CA GLY A 15 21.69 14.40 -25.44
C GLY A 15 20.84 14.59 -24.17
N ILE A 16 20.50 15.85 -23.84
CA ILE A 16 19.66 16.18 -22.67
C ILE A 16 18.27 15.55 -22.81
N ILE A 17 17.66 15.63 -24.00
CA ILE A 17 16.35 15.01 -24.27
C ILE A 17 16.42 13.49 -24.12
N ALA A 18 17.47 12.84 -24.63
CA ALA A 18 17.64 11.40 -24.51
C ALA A 18 17.76 10.96 -23.03
N VAL A 19 18.55 11.67 -22.22
CA VAL A 19 18.70 11.39 -20.78
C VAL A 19 17.38 11.61 -20.04
N ALA A 20 16.64 12.68 -20.36
CA ALA A 20 15.33 12.94 -19.75
C ALA A 20 14.32 11.82 -20.08
N ILE A 21 14.29 11.32 -21.32
CA ILE A 21 13.44 10.20 -21.74
C ILE A 21 13.84 8.91 -21.02
N LEU A 22 15.14 8.62 -20.90
CA LEU A 22 15.63 7.45 -20.18
C LEU A 22 15.26 7.50 -18.69
N HIS A 23 15.46 8.65 -18.04
CA HIS A 23 15.09 8.87 -16.65
C HIS A 23 13.58 8.76 -16.45
N TRP A 24 12.77 9.32 -17.36
CA TRP A 24 11.31 9.19 -17.31
C TRP A 24 10.87 7.73 -17.49
N ARG A 25 11.44 7.00 -18.45
CA ARG A 25 11.17 5.56 -18.64
C ARG A 25 11.54 4.73 -17.41
N TYR A 26 12.70 4.99 -16.81
CA TYR A 26 13.15 4.29 -15.61
C TYR A 26 12.22 4.56 -14.41
N ASN A 27 11.79 5.81 -14.23
CA ASN A 27 10.86 6.19 -13.18
C ASN A 27 9.42 5.73 -13.45
N LYS A 28 9.01 5.64 -14.72
CA LYS A 28 7.70 5.11 -15.12
C LYS A 28 7.59 3.61 -14.81
N LYS A 29 8.68 2.84 -14.96
CA LYS A 29 8.73 1.43 -14.51
C LYS A 29 8.55 1.28 -12.99
N ARG A 30 8.87 2.30 -12.19
CA ARG A 30 8.54 2.32 -10.74
C ARG A 30 7.09 2.73 -10.45
N LYS A 31 6.51 3.63 -11.25
CA LYS A 31 5.10 4.07 -11.08
C LYS A 31 4.06 3.12 -11.67
N GLN A 32 4.40 2.35 -12.71
CA GLN A 32 3.48 1.35 -13.29
C GLN A 32 3.26 0.14 -12.38
N ARG A 33 4.20 -0.18 -11.48
CA ARG A 33 3.97 -1.18 -10.43
C ARG A 33 2.98 -0.73 -9.34
N VAL A 34 2.62 0.56 -9.30
CA VAL A 34 1.68 1.12 -8.32
C VAL A 34 0.30 1.36 -8.94
N ALA A 35 0.22 1.55 -10.27
CA ALA A 35 -1.05 1.73 -10.98
C ALA A 35 -1.67 0.42 -11.48
N ASP A 36 -0.87 -0.59 -11.88
CA ASP A 36 -1.39 -1.88 -12.36
C ASP A 36 -1.77 -2.86 -11.22
N ASN A 37 -1.48 -2.52 -9.96
CA ASN A 37 -1.86 -3.31 -8.79
C ASN A 37 -3.33 -3.10 -8.32
N GLN A 38 -4.14 -2.37 -9.10
CA GLN A 38 -5.60 -2.35 -8.92
C GLN A 38 -6.32 -3.46 -9.71
N GLY A 39 -5.59 -4.26 -10.50
CA GLY A 39 -6.13 -5.47 -11.14
C GLY A 39 -5.90 -6.70 -10.26
N SER A 40 -6.97 -7.23 -9.69
CA SER A 40 -7.12 -8.54 -9.01
C SER A 40 -5.82 -9.33 -8.83
N THR A 41 -5.06 -9.03 -7.77
CA THR A 41 -3.96 -9.90 -7.35
C THR A 41 -4.57 -11.10 -6.66
N VAL A 42 -3.96 -12.27 -6.83
CA VAL A 42 -4.29 -13.56 -6.16
C VAL A 42 -4.49 -13.41 -4.65
N MET A 43 -4.01 -12.32 -4.04
CA MET A 43 -4.28 -11.93 -2.65
C MET A 43 -5.77 -11.69 -2.33
N ASP A 44 -6.59 -11.21 -3.27
CA ASP A 44 -8.06 -11.08 -3.03
C ASP A 44 -8.75 -12.44 -2.92
N ALA A 45 -8.18 -13.50 -3.52
CA ALA A 45 -8.69 -14.86 -3.39
C ALA A 45 -8.25 -15.53 -2.07
N VAL A 46 -7.16 -15.04 -1.45
CA VAL A 46 -6.59 -15.61 -0.21
C VAL A 46 -6.95 -14.78 1.02
N ILE A 47 -7.17 -13.47 0.88
CA ILE A 47 -7.52 -12.54 1.95
C ILE A 47 -8.88 -11.91 1.60
N PRO A 48 -9.99 -12.39 2.18
CA PRO A 48 -11.29 -11.83 1.89
C PRO A 48 -11.34 -10.35 2.27
N ARG A 49 -11.86 -9.51 1.36
CA ARG A 49 -12.13 -8.11 1.67
C ARG A 49 -13.27 -8.02 2.68
N VAL A 50 -12.97 -7.48 3.87
CA VAL A 50 -13.96 -7.25 4.92
C VAL A 50 -14.24 -5.76 5.04
N THR A 51 -15.51 -5.37 5.12
CA THR A 51 -15.89 -3.97 5.32
C THR A 51 -15.60 -3.52 6.75
N TYR A 52 -15.29 -2.23 6.91
CA TYR A 52 -15.07 -1.63 8.24
C TYR A 52 -16.24 -1.89 9.20
N GLN A 53 -17.49 -1.76 8.73
CA GLN A 53 -18.68 -1.99 9.54
C GLN A 53 -18.74 -3.42 10.10
N ARG A 54 -18.32 -4.42 9.31
CA ARG A 54 -18.26 -5.81 9.78
C ARG A 54 -17.18 -5.98 10.85
N LEU A 55 -16.01 -5.37 10.68
CA LEU A 55 -14.95 -5.38 11.71
C LEU A 55 -15.38 -4.65 12.98
N GLN A 56 -16.05 -3.51 12.85
CA GLN A 56 -16.57 -2.73 13.97
C GLN A 56 -17.61 -3.55 14.75
N LYS A 57 -18.57 -4.17 14.06
CA LYS A 57 -19.55 -5.06 14.70
C LYS A 57 -18.87 -6.26 15.36
N ALA A 58 -17.94 -6.91 14.65
CA ALA A 58 -17.22 -8.07 15.14
C ALA A 58 -16.43 -7.79 16.43
N THR A 59 -15.90 -6.57 16.58
CA THR A 59 -15.09 -6.14 17.73
C THR A 59 -15.88 -5.36 18.79
N ASN A 60 -17.21 -5.31 18.69
CA ASN A 60 -18.08 -4.49 19.54
C ASN A 60 -17.63 -3.01 19.61
N GLY A 61 -17.42 -2.40 18.45
CA GLY A 61 -16.98 -1.01 18.34
C GLY A 61 -15.52 -0.78 18.72
N PHE A 62 -14.66 -1.80 18.64
CA PHE A 62 -13.29 -1.76 19.17
C PHE A 62 -13.26 -1.50 20.70
N SER A 63 -14.18 -2.13 21.43
CA SER A 63 -14.27 -2.03 22.90
C SER A 63 -12.95 -2.45 23.56
N LEU A 64 -12.61 -1.78 24.67
CA LEU A 64 -11.43 -2.11 25.47
C LEU A 64 -11.47 -3.54 26.02
N GLU A 65 -12.67 -4.06 26.31
CA GLU A 65 -12.88 -5.44 26.76
C GLU A 65 -12.42 -6.48 25.72
N ASN A 66 -12.47 -6.11 24.45
CA ASN A 66 -11.99 -6.92 23.34
C ASN A 66 -10.53 -6.64 22.99
N SER A 67 -9.83 -5.73 23.68
CA SER A 67 -8.42 -5.44 23.43
C SER A 67 -7.55 -6.60 23.90
N ILE A 68 -6.82 -7.22 22.97
CA ILE A 68 -5.90 -8.33 23.26
C ILE A 68 -4.43 -7.90 23.25
N GLY A 69 -4.14 -6.67 22.83
CA GLY A 69 -2.79 -6.13 22.92
C GLY A 69 -2.63 -4.73 22.33
N TRP A 70 -1.62 -4.02 22.83
CA TRP A 70 -1.21 -2.72 22.33
C TRP A 70 0.23 -2.79 21.83
N GLY A 71 0.46 -2.33 20.62
CA GLY A 71 1.80 -2.04 20.11
C GLY A 71 2.03 -0.53 20.05
N ASN A 72 3.29 -0.14 19.84
CA ASN A 72 3.63 1.28 19.69
C ASN A 72 2.77 1.97 18.63
N PHE A 73 2.53 1.31 17.50
CA PHE A 73 1.79 1.88 16.36
C PHE A 73 0.41 1.28 16.14
N SER A 74 -0.06 0.41 17.04
CA SER A 74 -1.30 -0.34 16.80
C SER A 74 -2.01 -0.79 18.07
N SER A 75 -3.26 -1.20 17.93
CA SER A 75 -4.03 -1.88 18.97
C SER A 75 -4.73 -3.06 18.32
N VAL A 76 -4.73 -4.21 18.99
CA VAL A 76 -5.25 -5.47 18.47
C VAL A 76 -6.48 -5.85 19.28
N TYR A 77 -7.58 -6.12 18.58
CA TYR A 77 -8.85 -6.46 19.18
C TYR A 77 -9.30 -7.86 18.76
N LYS A 78 -9.81 -8.65 19.70
CA LYS A 78 -10.57 -9.85 19.42
C LYS A 78 -11.89 -9.46 18.76
N GLY A 79 -12.29 -10.22 17.74
CA GLY A 79 -13.59 -10.07 17.15
C GLY A 79 -14.19 -11.39 16.71
N ILE A 80 -15.49 -11.39 16.47
CA ILE A 80 -16.24 -12.53 15.97
C ILE A 80 -16.91 -12.10 14.66
N LEU A 81 -16.42 -12.62 13.54
CA LEU A 81 -16.98 -12.35 12.22
C LEU A 81 -18.03 -13.41 11.92
N ASP A 82 -19.28 -12.97 11.84
CA ASP A 82 -20.40 -13.81 11.47
C ASP A 82 -20.43 -13.93 9.94
N GLU A 83 -19.91 -15.03 9.40
CA GLU A 83 -19.97 -15.37 7.97
C GLU A 83 -21.12 -16.35 7.75
N SER A 84 -22.13 -15.91 7.01
CA SER A 84 -23.38 -16.64 6.78
C SER A 84 -23.23 -17.96 6.00
N VAL A 85 -22.01 -18.30 5.57
CA VAL A 85 -21.73 -19.49 4.75
C VAL A 85 -20.75 -20.45 5.44
N ASP A 86 -19.75 -19.94 6.16
CA ASP A 86 -18.69 -20.76 6.78
C ASP A 86 -18.73 -20.78 8.32
N GLY A 87 -19.76 -20.19 8.92
CA GLY A 87 -19.98 -20.17 10.37
C GLY A 87 -19.28 -19.02 11.10
N ILE A 88 -19.30 -19.11 12.44
CA ILE A 88 -18.75 -18.07 13.32
C ILE A 88 -17.21 -18.15 13.32
N LYS A 89 -16.55 -17.12 12.79
CA LYS A 89 -15.08 -17.05 12.73
C LYS A 89 -14.51 -16.09 13.78
N GLN A 90 -13.69 -16.62 14.70
CA GLN A 90 -12.90 -15.76 15.59
C GLN A 90 -11.75 -15.12 14.83
N ILE A 91 -11.58 -13.80 15.01
CA ILE A 91 -10.56 -13.00 14.33
C ILE A 91 -9.81 -12.09 15.31
N ALA A 92 -8.63 -11.65 14.90
CA ALA A 92 -7.90 -10.56 15.53
C ALA A 92 -7.81 -9.38 14.56
N VAL A 93 -8.26 -8.21 14.98
CA VAL A 93 -8.27 -6.99 14.17
C VAL A 93 -7.18 -6.05 14.68
N LYS A 94 -6.14 -5.85 13.87
CA LYS A 94 -5.04 -4.91 14.16
C LYS A 94 -5.38 -3.52 13.60
N VAL A 95 -5.63 -2.57 14.48
CA VAL A 95 -5.92 -1.16 14.17
C VAL A 95 -4.64 -0.35 14.28
N LEU A 96 -4.28 0.40 13.22
CA LEU A 96 -3.07 1.23 13.19
C LEU A 96 -3.35 2.66 13.67
N LYS A 97 -2.46 3.20 14.50
CA LYS A 97 -2.48 4.59 14.96
C LYS A 97 -1.83 5.49 13.93
N LEU A 98 -2.55 5.80 12.85
CA LEU A 98 -2.02 6.57 11.71
C LEU A 98 -1.52 7.99 12.05
N GLN A 99 -1.97 8.53 13.18
CA GLN A 99 -1.48 9.81 13.73
C GLN A 99 0.03 9.74 14.07
N MET A 100 0.57 8.54 14.30
CA MET A 100 1.98 8.36 14.64
C MET A 100 2.84 8.28 13.38
N LYS A 101 3.88 9.13 13.32
CA LYS A 101 4.87 9.13 12.25
C LYS A 101 5.51 7.74 12.13
N GLY A 102 5.34 7.09 10.97
CA GLY A 102 5.88 5.75 10.72
C GLY A 102 4.91 4.59 10.96
N ALA A 103 3.68 4.83 11.43
CA ALA A 103 2.70 3.77 11.68
C ALA A 103 2.40 2.92 10.42
N SER A 104 2.30 3.57 9.25
CA SER A 104 2.11 2.87 7.97
C SER A 104 3.26 1.93 7.58
N LYS A 105 4.49 2.18 8.08
CA LYS A 105 5.65 1.30 7.84
C LYS A 105 5.66 0.08 8.75
N SER A 106 4.95 0.12 9.87
CA SER A 106 4.87 -0.99 10.83
C SER A 106 3.96 -2.14 10.37
N PHE A 107 3.25 -1.97 9.25
CA PHE A 107 2.34 -2.95 8.66
C PHE A 107 2.99 -3.77 7.53
N VAL A 108 4.26 -3.54 7.20
CA VAL A 108 4.96 -4.35 6.18
C VAL A 108 5.13 -5.78 6.72
N VAL A 109 4.28 -6.68 6.25
CA VAL A 109 4.43 -8.13 6.41
C VAL A 109 5.22 -8.61 5.19
N TYR A 110 6.42 -9.16 5.43
CA TYR A 110 7.08 -10.00 4.43
C TYR A 110 6.34 -11.33 4.44
N ILE A 111 5.48 -11.52 3.45
CA ILE A 111 4.94 -12.82 3.04
C ILE A 111 5.85 -13.41 1.98
#